data_AF-A0A7G7W2Z6-F1
#
_entry.id   AF-A0A7G7W2Z6-F1
#
_cell.length_a   1.000
_cell.length_b   1.000
_cell.length_c   1.000
_cell.angle_alpha   90.00
_cell.angle_beta   90.00
_cell.angle_gamma   90.00
#
_symmetry.space_group_name_H-M   'P 1'
#
loop_
_entity.id
_entity.type
_entity.pdbx_description
1 polymer ?
#
loop_
_entity_poly.entity_id
_entity_poly.type
_entity_poly.pdbx_seq_one_letter_code
_entity_poly.pdbx_strand_id
1 'polypeptide(L)'
;MILGPENVQQLLENPANGEAISACLRHEQRLQLHAVPHIDTSRRPAGWLYLREWARSMMPLDEAIRWEQCVPAPLPTTDVVEDIFTGLQRVFEAQDGLIQCELATAELETDFEQYRTAQREAAFWQGPAFQAVGRRPHSLLVIDMASEQRTPRPEPYSLLIELEQVWDVALREDGSCEYVMFSLPDGREGDVRIERVAVYDDAAYMIWRRPEGTQQWSEELNNPHILGYCPARLLWNRPLDKATDLPRLAPLTGVLAGLDRYVFWDAAIEYARLHGTFPITWGFEEQCTFQGAEGEQCQSGIITYIKSYETLSSGEQRPNYSEKPCPACAKRPKIGPGTYVTVPAPSKDMPDTRDPIGRVNPEVPVLEHFREIQQQRRQDLLRAVLGGGGEPENEQAKNQKQVQSGFEIKQDVLVEFKKPLEEARAWELTTKGRLRYGSLYRGTFVSYGERFYLKTPEQLAKEEEEARKAGRPVYELSQARDFRYQTQHRNNPVMLDRMRILSDLEPYPEYSVEQILNLLASFAGGTSTALELFDNSLLRLKVDFGRYLTRFESEQLDVVRFASLQPYHIKIALITQILLSYVPDSPQNGDGQNRPAPEARPENAPVPAA
;
A
#
# COMPACT_ATOMS: atom_id res chain seq x y z
N MET A 1 -22.43 10.23 24.94
CA MET A 1 -22.62 10.99 26.18
C MET A 1 -23.11 12.39 25.81
N ILE A 2 -23.92 13.06 26.64
CA ILE A 2 -24.23 14.49 26.46
C ILE A 2 -23.37 15.28 27.45
N LEU A 3 -22.57 16.21 26.96
CA LEU A 3 -21.65 16.99 27.77
C LEU A 3 -22.32 18.30 28.19
N GLY A 4 -22.46 18.51 29.50
CA GLY A 4 -22.84 19.82 30.04
C GLY A 4 -21.67 20.81 30.00
N PRO A 5 -21.92 22.13 30.04
CA PRO A 5 -20.86 23.15 29.97
C PRO A 5 -19.77 23.00 31.04
N GLU A 6 -20.16 22.62 32.27
CA GLU A 6 -19.22 22.37 33.37
C GLU A 6 -18.30 21.18 33.10
N ASN A 7 -18.83 20.10 32.50
CA ASN A 7 -18.04 18.92 32.15
C ASN A 7 -17.03 19.24 31.04
N VAL A 8 -17.45 20.04 30.05
CA VAL A 8 -16.55 20.48 28.97
C VAL A 8 -15.40 21.32 29.53
N GLN A 9 -15.68 22.28 30.42
CA GLN A 9 -14.63 23.07 31.08
C GLN A 9 -13.66 22.19 31.88
N GLN A 10 -14.16 21.20 32.62
CA GLN A 10 -13.30 20.26 33.36
C GLN A 10 -12.38 19.46 32.44
N LEU A 11 -12.88 18.96 31.31
CA LEU A 11 -12.09 18.20 30.33
C LEU A 11 -11.08 19.10 29.57
N LEU A 12 -11.42 20.37 29.33
CA LEU A 12 -10.50 21.34 28.75
C LEU A 12 -9.34 21.68 29.70
N GLU A 13 -9.57 21.69 31.01
CA GLU A 13 -8.53 21.92 32.01
C GLU A 13 -7.72 20.66 32.33
N ASN A 14 -8.38 19.51 32.46
CA ASN A 14 -7.79 18.23 32.81
C ASN A 14 -8.32 17.12 31.88
N PRO A 15 -7.64 16.86 30.75
CA PRO A 15 -8.08 15.83 29.80
C PRO A 15 -7.99 14.44 30.44
N ALA A 16 -9.04 13.63 30.27
CA ALA A 16 -9.16 12.32 30.89
C ALA A 16 -8.23 11.28 30.24
N ASN A 17 -8.07 11.32 28.91
CA ASN A 17 -7.34 10.29 28.16
C ASN A 17 -5.98 10.76 27.61
N GLY A 18 -5.38 11.80 28.20
CA GLY A 18 -4.10 12.36 27.75
C GLY A 18 -2.94 11.34 27.69
N GLU A 19 -2.84 10.45 28.69
CA GLU A 19 -1.80 9.40 28.69
C GLU A 19 -2.00 8.39 27.55
N ALA A 20 -3.24 7.96 27.31
CA ALA A 20 -3.58 7.03 26.24
C ALA A 20 -3.32 7.64 24.86
N ILE A 21 -3.68 8.92 24.66
CA ILE A 21 -3.38 9.66 23.43
C ILE A 21 -1.85 9.73 23.23
N SER A 22 -1.08 10.05 24.27
CA SER A 22 0.38 10.09 24.18
C SER A 22 1.00 8.74 23.79
N ALA A 23 0.44 7.63 24.27
CA ALA A 23 0.89 6.29 23.94
C ALA A 23 0.57 5.95 22.48
N CYS A 24 -0.62 6.32 22.00
CA CYS A 24 -1.00 6.16 20.60
C CYS A 24 -0.09 7.00 19.68
N LEU A 25 0.21 8.24 20.04
CA LEU A 25 1.12 9.11 19.28
C LEU A 25 2.52 8.49 19.15
N ARG A 26 3.08 7.90 20.22
CA ARG A 26 4.37 7.17 20.15
C ARG A 26 4.31 5.99 19.19
N HIS A 27 3.19 5.26 19.18
CA HIS A 27 2.97 4.15 18.25
C HIS A 27 2.88 4.65 16.79
N GLU A 28 2.13 5.73 16.52
CA GLU A 28 2.03 6.33 15.19
C GLU A 28 3.37 6.87 14.68
N GLN A 29 4.16 7.52 15.53
CA GLN A 29 5.48 8.02 15.14
C GLN A 29 6.42 6.90 14.66
N ARG A 30 6.31 5.70 15.24
CA ARG A 30 7.08 4.52 14.80
C ARG A 30 6.52 3.92 13.51
N LEU A 31 5.20 3.94 13.31
CA LEU A 31 4.59 3.54 12.02
C LEU A 31 4.99 4.51 10.90
N GLN A 32 4.89 5.82 11.13
CA GLN A 32 5.28 6.86 10.19
C GLN A 32 6.75 6.75 9.77
N LEU A 33 7.65 6.39 10.69
CA LEU A 33 9.07 6.18 10.39
C LEU A 33 9.28 5.24 9.20
N HIS A 34 8.50 4.15 9.13
CA HIS A 34 8.61 3.16 8.08
C HIS A 34 7.68 3.41 6.88
N ALA A 35 6.53 4.06 7.10
CA ALA A 35 5.48 4.24 6.09
C ALA A 35 5.56 5.56 5.30
N VAL A 36 6.38 6.51 5.75
CA VAL A 36 6.58 7.81 5.09
C VAL A 36 8.03 7.92 4.61
N PRO A 37 8.27 8.20 3.31
CA PRO A 37 9.62 8.44 2.82
C PRO A 37 10.13 9.80 3.30
N HIS A 38 11.13 9.78 4.19
CA HIS A 38 11.81 11.00 4.66
C HIS A 38 13.07 11.23 3.82
N ILE A 39 13.10 12.34 3.07
CA ILE A 39 14.24 12.69 2.19
C ILE A 39 15.49 13.03 3.01
N ASP A 40 15.32 13.71 4.15
CA ASP A 40 16.41 14.15 5.01
C ASP A 40 16.39 13.42 6.36
N THR A 41 17.57 13.17 6.91
CA THR A 41 17.73 12.59 8.26
C THR A 41 17.16 13.48 9.36
N SER A 42 17.15 14.80 9.17
CA SER A 42 16.59 15.79 10.11
C SER A 42 15.06 15.77 10.17
N ARG A 43 14.39 15.22 9.15
CA ARG A 43 12.93 15.16 9.04
C ARG A 43 12.35 13.83 9.52
N ARG A 44 13.17 12.95 10.12
CA ARG A 44 12.69 11.68 10.67
C ARG A 44 11.75 11.94 11.86
N PRO A 45 10.66 11.17 12.01
CA PRO A 45 9.73 11.32 13.12
C PRO A 45 10.41 10.87 14.41
N ALA A 46 9.85 11.26 15.55
CA ALA A 46 10.38 10.92 16.86
C ALA A 46 10.47 9.40 17.12
N GLY A 47 9.73 8.58 16.35
CA GLY A 47 9.87 7.12 16.34
C GLY A 47 11.29 6.64 16.04
N TRP A 48 12.10 7.44 15.34
CA TRP A 48 13.53 7.18 15.12
C TRP A 48 14.32 7.01 16.42
N LEU A 49 13.95 7.76 17.48
CA LEU A 49 14.65 7.73 18.76
C LEU A 49 14.63 6.32 19.36
N TYR A 50 13.49 5.64 19.27
CA TYR A 50 13.34 4.26 19.75
C TYR A 50 14.30 3.31 19.05
N LEU A 51 14.31 3.32 17.70
CA LEU A 51 15.19 2.47 16.90
C LEU A 51 16.67 2.76 17.19
N ARG A 52 17.02 4.05 17.30
CA ARG A 52 18.38 4.50 17.59
C ARG A 52 18.85 4.06 18.98
N GLU A 53 18.02 4.20 20.00
CA GLU A 53 18.35 3.79 21.37
C GLU A 53 18.46 2.28 21.49
N TRP A 54 17.55 1.54 20.85
CA TRP A 54 17.65 0.08 20.77
C TRP A 54 18.94 -0.36 20.05
N ALA A 55 19.29 0.24 18.91
CA ALA A 55 20.55 -0.06 18.22
C ALA A 55 21.77 0.26 19.08
N ARG A 56 21.80 1.43 19.74
CA ARG A 56 22.86 1.85 20.67
C ARG A 56 23.03 0.90 21.87
N SER A 57 21.95 0.25 22.32
CA SER A 57 22.04 -0.72 23.42
C SER A 57 22.76 -2.01 23.04
N MET A 58 22.88 -2.31 21.74
CA MET A 58 23.49 -3.56 21.25
C MET A 58 24.97 -3.43 20.90
N MET A 59 25.53 -2.22 20.86
CA MET A 59 26.90 -1.97 20.39
C MET A 59 27.58 -0.81 21.14
N PRO A 60 28.91 -0.76 21.21
CA PRO A 60 29.64 0.38 21.78
C PRO A 60 29.28 1.71 21.10
N LEU A 61 29.41 2.82 21.83
CA LEU A 61 29.00 4.15 21.36
C LEU A 61 29.66 4.55 20.02
N ASP A 62 30.96 4.28 19.87
CA ASP A 62 31.71 4.62 18.65
C ASP A 62 31.27 3.81 17.42
N GLU A 63 30.79 2.58 17.64
CA GLU A 63 30.23 1.74 16.57
C GLU A 63 28.79 2.17 16.25
N ALA A 64 28.01 2.53 17.27
CA ALA A 64 26.66 3.02 17.09
C ALA A 64 26.59 4.31 16.26
N ILE A 65 27.55 5.23 16.46
CA ILE A 65 27.64 6.46 15.66
C ILE A 65 27.94 6.12 14.20
N ARG A 66 28.86 5.17 13.94
CA ARG A 66 29.20 4.73 12.59
C ARG A 66 28.04 4.01 11.90
N TRP A 67 27.34 3.15 12.64
CA TRP A 67 26.12 2.51 12.17
C TRP A 67 25.04 3.55 11.81
N GLU A 68 24.82 4.57 12.67
CA GLU A 68 23.83 5.62 12.44
C GLU A 68 24.11 6.42 11.16
N GLN A 69 25.39 6.63 10.82
CA GLN A 69 25.81 7.24 9.56
C GLN A 69 25.53 6.37 8.33
N CYS A 70 25.42 5.06 8.49
CA CYS A 70 25.11 4.12 7.41
C CYS A 70 23.60 3.97 7.17
N VAL A 71 22.74 4.56 8.02
CA VAL A 71 21.28 4.46 7.86
C VAL A 71 20.79 5.52 6.85
N PRO A 72 20.29 5.11 5.67
CA PRO A 72 19.93 6.04 4.61
C PRO A 72 18.65 6.83 4.91
N ALA A 73 18.41 7.89 4.14
CA ALA A 73 17.15 8.61 4.07
C ALA A 73 16.74 8.66 2.59
N PRO A 74 15.59 8.08 2.17
CA PRO A 74 14.59 7.36 2.98
C PRO A 74 15.10 6.03 3.55
N LEU A 75 14.34 5.45 4.49
CA LEU A 75 14.67 4.16 5.09
C LEU A 75 14.39 3.02 4.10
N PRO A 76 15.17 1.93 4.10
CA PRO A 76 14.97 0.80 3.16
C PRO A 76 13.66 0.03 3.42
N THR A 77 12.99 0.31 4.54
CA THR A 77 11.67 -0.24 4.87
C THR A 77 10.52 0.48 4.17
N THR A 78 10.73 1.69 3.65
CA THR A 78 9.67 2.42 2.93
C THR A 78 9.21 1.66 1.71
N ASP A 79 10.14 1.08 0.96
CA ASP A 79 9.85 0.29 -0.23
C ASP A 79 9.11 -1.01 0.12
N VAL A 80 9.45 -1.62 1.26
CA VAL A 80 8.74 -2.83 1.75
C VAL A 80 7.31 -2.49 2.13
N VAL A 81 7.12 -1.36 2.82
CA VAL A 81 5.79 -0.90 3.24
C VAL A 81 4.96 -0.48 2.02
N GLU A 82 5.56 0.16 1.02
CA GLU A 82 4.88 0.52 -0.23
C GLU A 82 4.36 -0.72 -0.96
N ASP A 83 5.16 -1.79 -1.07
CA ASP A 83 4.71 -3.07 -1.64
C ASP A 83 3.53 -3.66 -0.85
N ILE A 84 3.58 -3.60 0.49
CA ILE A 84 2.49 -4.07 1.37
C ILE A 84 1.21 -3.28 1.09
N PHE A 85 1.26 -1.95 1.11
CA PHE A 85 0.05 -1.14 0.90
C PHE A 85 -0.47 -1.20 -0.53
N THR A 86 0.41 -1.38 -1.53
CA THR A 86 0.00 -1.65 -2.91
C THR A 86 -0.75 -2.98 -3.01
N GLY A 87 -0.31 -4.01 -2.31
CA GLY A 87 -1.01 -5.29 -2.20
C GLY A 87 -2.39 -5.15 -1.53
N LEU A 88 -2.46 -4.41 -0.42
CA LEU A 88 -3.71 -4.17 0.33
C LEU A 88 -4.70 -3.27 -0.42
N GLN A 89 -4.22 -2.35 -1.27
CA GLN A 89 -5.08 -1.43 -2.04
C GLN A 89 -6.05 -2.16 -2.98
N ARG A 90 -5.72 -3.42 -3.35
CA ARG A 90 -6.60 -4.30 -4.14
C ARG A 90 -7.98 -4.52 -3.52
N VAL A 91 -8.15 -4.21 -2.23
CA VAL A 91 -9.46 -4.23 -1.57
C VAL A 91 -10.50 -3.34 -2.25
N PHE A 92 -10.10 -2.21 -2.82
CA PHE A 92 -11.03 -1.30 -3.51
C PHE A 92 -11.39 -1.75 -4.93
N GLU A 93 -10.79 -2.83 -5.39
CA GLU A 93 -10.85 -3.31 -6.76
C GLU A 93 -11.61 -4.63 -6.87
N ALA A 94 -12.28 -5.09 -5.82
CA ALA A 94 -13.04 -6.33 -5.91
C ALA A 94 -14.22 -6.18 -6.87
N GLN A 95 -14.52 -7.27 -7.56
CA GLN A 95 -15.55 -7.32 -8.60
C GLN A 95 -16.97 -7.14 -8.05
N ASP A 96 -17.22 -7.74 -6.90
CA ASP A 96 -18.52 -7.88 -6.25
C ASP A 96 -18.76 -6.83 -5.16
N GLY A 97 -17.99 -5.73 -5.21
CA GLY A 97 -18.24 -4.57 -4.36
C GLY A 97 -19.59 -3.93 -4.65
N LEU A 98 -20.35 -3.63 -3.59
CA LEU A 98 -21.65 -3.00 -3.64
C LEU A 98 -21.76 -1.92 -2.56
N ILE A 99 -22.07 -0.69 -2.97
CA ILE A 99 -22.42 0.41 -2.06
C ILE A 99 -23.82 0.88 -2.41
N GLN A 100 -24.78 0.56 -1.55
CA GLN A 100 -26.18 0.92 -1.74
C GLN A 100 -26.65 1.81 -0.58
N CYS A 101 -27.35 2.89 -0.91
CA CYS A 101 -27.98 3.78 0.06
C CYS A 101 -29.48 3.80 -0.22
N GLU A 102 -30.27 3.42 0.77
CA GLU A 102 -31.72 3.34 0.66
C GLU A 102 -32.35 4.62 1.22
N LEU A 103 -33.15 5.28 0.40
CA LEU A 103 -33.92 6.45 0.80
C LEU A 103 -35.42 6.22 0.55
N ALA A 104 -36.25 7.17 0.98
CA ALA A 104 -37.70 7.07 0.83
C ALA A 104 -38.16 6.99 -0.63
N THR A 105 -37.41 7.58 -1.58
CA THR A 105 -37.71 7.62 -3.01
C THR A 105 -36.43 7.51 -3.84
N ALA A 106 -36.54 6.95 -5.06
CA ALA A 106 -35.41 6.80 -6.00
C ALA A 106 -34.81 8.15 -6.45
N GLU A 107 -35.60 9.23 -6.45
CA GLU A 107 -35.09 10.58 -6.74
C GLU A 107 -34.10 11.06 -5.66
N LEU A 108 -34.36 10.72 -4.39
CA LEU A 108 -33.46 11.05 -3.29
C LEU A 108 -32.19 10.19 -3.31
N GLU A 109 -32.29 8.94 -3.75
CA GLU A 109 -31.13 8.06 -3.99
C GLU A 109 -30.22 8.66 -5.06
N THR A 110 -30.82 9.10 -6.18
CA THR A 110 -30.09 9.76 -7.27
C THR A 110 -29.44 11.07 -6.80
N ASP A 111 -30.16 11.91 -6.03
CA ASP A 111 -29.62 13.14 -5.44
C ASP A 111 -28.43 12.86 -4.51
N PHE A 112 -28.53 11.82 -3.67
CA PHE A 112 -27.47 11.47 -2.74
C PHE A 112 -26.23 10.93 -3.46
N GLU A 113 -26.42 10.13 -4.50
CA GLU A 113 -25.32 9.62 -5.32
C GLU A 113 -24.59 10.74 -6.08
N GLN A 114 -25.34 11.71 -6.62
CA GLN A 114 -24.77 12.92 -7.22
C GLN A 114 -23.99 13.74 -6.19
N TYR A 115 -24.54 13.93 -4.99
CA TYR A 115 -23.87 14.63 -3.88
C TYR A 115 -22.55 13.95 -3.50
N ARG A 116 -22.55 12.63 -3.32
CA ARG A 116 -21.36 11.83 -2.98
C ARG A 116 -20.27 11.93 -4.06
N THR A 117 -20.69 11.92 -5.32
CA THR A 117 -19.78 12.08 -6.47
C THR A 117 -19.16 13.48 -6.48
N ALA A 118 -19.97 14.53 -6.24
CA ALA A 118 -19.49 15.91 -6.15
C ALA A 118 -18.50 16.11 -5.00
N GLN A 119 -18.70 15.44 -3.86
CA GLN A 119 -17.79 15.44 -2.71
C GLN A 119 -16.53 14.58 -2.91
N ARG A 120 -16.35 13.94 -4.09
CA ARG A 120 -15.20 13.09 -4.43
C ARG A 120 -14.93 12.00 -3.39
N GLU A 121 -16.01 11.42 -2.88
CA GLU A 121 -15.95 10.54 -1.73
C GLU A 121 -15.13 9.27 -1.99
N ALA A 122 -15.21 8.70 -3.19
CA ALA A 122 -14.37 7.56 -3.59
C ALA A 122 -12.87 7.88 -3.51
N ALA A 123 -12.47 9.10 -3.90
CA ALA A 123 -11.08 9.55 -3.85
C ALA A 123 -10.60 9.77 -2.40
N PHE A 124 -11.50 10.21 -1.51
CA PHE A 124 -11.20 10.31 -0.07
C PHE A 124 -10.83 8.94 0.53
N TRP A 125 -11.59 7.89 0.19
CA TRP A 125 -11.34 6.55 0.71
C TRP A 125 -10.11 5.88 0.11
N GLN A 126 -9.93 5.98 -1.20
CA GLN A 126 -8.77 5.39 -1.90
C GLN A 126 -7.46 6.15 -1.64
N GLY A 127 -7.53 7.40 -1.18
CA GLY A 127 -6.37 8.25 -0.89
C GLY A 127 -6.20 8.50 0.60
N PRO A 128 -6.66 9.67 1.13
CA PRO A 128 -6.43 10.09 2.51
C PRO A 128 -6.75 9.03 3.57
N ALA A 129 -7.93 8.40 3.51
CA ALA A 129 -8.34 7.43 4.51
C ALA A 129 -7.45 6.18 4.47
N PHE A 130 -7.22 5.61 3.28
CA PHE A 130 -6.35 4.44 3.14
C PHE A 130 -4.91 4.70 3.58
N GLN A 131 -4.35 5.88 3.23
CA GLN A 131 -3.01 6.27 3.68
C GLN A 131 -2.92 6.41 5.20
N ALA A 132 -3.99 6.90 5.84
CA ALA A 132 -4.06 7.02 7.29
C ALA A 132 -4.04 5.67 7.99
N VAL A 133 -4.63 4.60 7.43
CA VAL A 133 -4.57 3.26 8.04
C VAL A 133 -3.13 2.77 8.26
N GLY A 134 -2.21 3.08 7.34
CA GLY A 134 -0.81 2.66 7.46
C GLY A 134 0.06 3.57 8.32
N ARG A 135 -0.24 4.87 8.36
CA ARG A 135 0.62 5.89 8.98
C ARG A 135 0.08 6.38 10.32
N ARG A 136 -1.25 6.52 10.41
CA ARG A 136 -1.99 7.18 11.51
C ARG A 136 -3.31 6.42 11.79
N PRO A 137 -3.25 5.14 12.18
CA PRO A 137 -4.43 4.28 12.35
C PRO A 137 -5.40 4.76 13.43
N HIS A 138 -4.98 5.64 14.35
CA HIS A 138 -5.83 6.16 15.42
C HIS A 138 -6.51 7.48 15.04
N SER A 139 -6.39 7.90 13.78
CA SER A 139 -7.08 9.09 13.27
C SER A 139 -8.60 8.93 13.41
N LEU A 140 -9.26 10.04 13.74
CA LEU A 140 -10.70 10.12 13.92
C LEU A 140 -11.36 10.55 12.61
N LEU A 141 -12.34 9.78 12.17
CA LEU A 141 -13.24 10.14 11.09
C LEU A 141 -14.39 10.95 11.69
N VAL A 142 -14.43 12.23 11.36
CA VAL A 142 -15.42 13.20 11.88
C VAL A 142 -16.31 13.67 10.74
N ILE A 143 -17.62 13.75 10.99
CA ILE A 143 -18.57 14.32 10.04
C ILE A 143 -19.04 15.65 10.57
N ASP A 144 -18.74 16.67 9.79
CA ASP A 144 -19.01 18.05 10.15
C ASP A 144 -19.97 18.69 9.14
N MET A 145 -20.51 19.83 9.53
CA MET A 145 -21.50 20.60 8.79
C MET A 145 -20.87 21.87 8.22
N ALA A 146 -21.05 22.12 6.92
CA ALA A 146 -20.57 23.37 6.33
C ALA A 146 -21.20 24.59 7.01
N SER A 147 -20.40 25.62 7.30
CA SER A 147 -20.90 26.88 7.87
C SER A 147 -21.84 27.61 6.90
N GLU A 148 -21.54 27.56 5.60
CA GLU A 148 -22.35 28.10 4.52
C GLU A 148 -22.98 26.97 3.70
N GLN A 149 -24.31 26.94 3.65
CA GLN A 149 -25.08 25.95 2.88
C GLN A 149 -25.32 26.48 1.46
N ARG A 150 -24.80 25.80 0.43
CA ARG A 150 -24.94 26.22 -0.97
C ARG A 150 -26.07 25.50 -1.71
N THR A 151 -26.40 24.29 -1.26
CA THR A 151 -27.51 23.50 -1.77
C THR A 151 -28.76 23.65 -0.89
N PRO A 152 -29.97 23.33 -1.42
CA PRO A 152 -31.20 23.38 -0.63
C PRO A 152 -31.26 22.37 0.52
N ARG A 153 -30.28 21.46 0.63
CA ARG A 153 -30.17 20.45 1.67
C ARG A 153 -28.85 20.63 2.43
N PRO A 154 -28.78 20.21 3.70
CA PRO A 154 -27.56 20.23 4.48
C PRO A 154 -26.37 19.56 3.74
N GLU A 155 -25.18 20.15 3.85
CA GLU A 155 -23.93 19.68 3.24
C GLU A 155 -22.95 19.12 4.29
N PRO A 156 -23.17 17.88 4.78
CA PRO A 156 -22.24 17.24 5.67
C PRO A 156 -21.00 16.74 4.90
N TYR A 157 -19.81 16.99 5.42
CA TYR A 157 -18.55 16.57 4.82
C TYR A 157 -17.69 15.77 5.81
N SER A 158 -16.78 14.97 5.28
CA SER A 158 -15.91 14.11 6.08
C SER A 158 -14.56 14.77 6.31
N LEU A 159 -14.11 14.74 7.55
CA LEU A 159 -12.80 15.16 7.99
C LEU A 159 -12.07 13.97 8.60
N LEU A 160 -10.77 13.93 8.38
CA LEU A 160 -9.89 13.05 9.11
C LEU A 160 -9.08 13.92 10.08
N ILE A 161 -9.35 13.75 11.37
CA ILE A 161 -8.65 14.47 12.44
C ILE A 161 -7.53 13.58 12.97
N GLU A 162 -6.33 14.15 12.99
CA GLU A 162 -5.13 13.49 13.46
C GLU A 162 -5.06 13.59 14.99
N LEU A 163 -4.52 12.56 15.67
CA LEU A 163 -4.41 12.57 17.13
C LEU A 163 -3.60 13.75 17.68
N GLU A 164 -2.70 14.31 16.89
CA GLU A 164 -1.90 15.50 17.24
C GLU A 164 -2.78 16.75 17.47
N GLN A 165 -3.97 16.78 16.86
CA GLN A 165 -4.96 17.86 16.97
C GLN A 165 -6.03 17.56 18.02
N VAL A 166 -6.09 16.32 18.52
CA VAL A 166 -7.08 15.88 19.51
C VAL A 166 -6.65 16.34 20.90
N TRP A 167 -7.56 17.03 21.59
CA TRP A 167 -7.39 17.45 22.97
C TRP A 167 -7.76 16.32 23.93
N ASP A 168 -8.95 15.75 23.73
CA ASP A 168 -9.43 14.59 24.49
C ASP A 168 -10.47 13.81 23.67
N VAL A 169 -10.61 12.52 23.96
CA VAL A 169 -11.57 11.64 23.27
C VAL A 169 -11.97 10.51 24.19
N ALA A 170 -13.27 10.18 24.20
CA ALA A 170 -13.78 8.96 24.83
C ALA A 170 -14.46 8.10 23.77
N LEU A 171 -14.29 6.78 23.90
CA LEU A 171 -14.75 5.80 22.94
C LEU A 171 -15.75 4.85 23.57
N ARG A 172 -16.70 4.39 22.76
CA ARG A 172 -17.56 3.25 23.06
C ARG A 172 -16.89 1.96 22.61
N GLU A 173 -17.42 0.83 23.08
CA GLU A 173 -16.92 -0.51 22.74
C GLU A 173 -16.92 -0.79 21.22
N ASP A 174 -17.83 -0.16 20.45
CA ASP A 174 -17.93 -0.31 19.00
C ASP A 174 -16.93 0.55 18.20
N GLY A 175 -16.11 1.37 18.89
CA GLY A 175 -15.15 2.29 18.29
C GLY A 175 -15.73 3.62 17.82
N SER A 176 -17.04 3.86 18.06
CA SER A 176 -17.63 5.20 17.94
C SER A 176 -17.23 6.08 19.12
N CYS A 177 -17.19 7.39 18.93
CA CYS A 177 -16.85 8.30 20.02
C CYS A 177 -18.07 8.54 20.92
N GLU A 178 -17.85 8.64 22.22
CA GLU A 178 -18.85 9.22 23.14
C GLU A 178 -18.84 10.74 23.08
N TYR A 179 -17.64 11.30 22.95
CA TYR A 179 -17.36 12.69 22.63
C TYR A 179 -15.97 12.79 21.99
N VAL A 180 -15.74 13.87 21.25
CA VAL A 180 -14.41 14.23 20.73
C VAL A 180 -14.16 15.71 20.93
N MET A 181 -12.94 16.05 21.33
CA MET A 181 -12.47 17.43 21.49
C MET A 181 -11.20 17.60 20.67
N PHE A 182 -11.19 18.56 19.74
CA PHE A 182 -10.02 18.81 18.89
C PHE A 182 -9.81 20.30 18.63
N SER A 183 -8.54 20.67 18.47
CA SER A 183 -8.11 22.05 18.26
C SER A 183 -8.47 22.52 16.85
N LEU A 184 -9.08 23.70 16.77
CA LEU A 184 -9.32 24.41 15.52
C LEU A 184 -8.20 25.44 15.28
N PRO A 185 -8.00 25.91 14.04
CA PRO A 185 -7.06 26.99 13.76
C PRO A 185 -7.36 28.22 14.62
N ASP A 186 -6.31 28.82 15.18
CA ASP A 186 -6.48 29.96 16.09
C ASP A 186 -7.14 31.15 15.39
N GLY A 187 -8.06 31.78 16.12
CA GLY A 187 -8.62 33.06 15.74
C GLY A 187 -7.69 34.22 16.08
N ARG A 188 -7.98 35.38 15.50
CA ARG A 188 -7.40 36.66 15.94
C ARG A 188 -8.52 37.66 16.12
N GLU A 189 -8.52 38.34 17.26
CA GLU A 189 -9.41 39.47 17.53
C GLU A 189 -8.52 40.66 17.91
N GLY A 190 -8.33 41.57 16.95
CA GLY A 190 -7.29 42.61 17.06
C GLY A 190 -5.89 41.99 17.06
N ASP A 191 -5.13 42.24 18.12
CA ASP A 191 -3.75 41.76 18.31
C ASP A 191 -3.66 40.52 19.23
N VAL A 192 -4.80 40.01 19.70
CA VAL A 192 -4.87 38.88 20.64
C VAL A 192 -5.15 37.58 19.89
N ARG A 193 -4.35 36.55 20.14
CA ARG A 193 -4.57 35.19 19.63
C ARG A 193 -5.69 34.52 20.43
N ILE A 194 -6.58 33.82 19.74
CA ILE A 194 -7.70 33.09 20.36
C ILE A 194 -7.56 31.62 20.02
N GLU A 195 -7.34 30.81 21.04
CA GLU A 195 -7.37 29.35 20.91
C GLU A 195 -8.82 28.88 20.82
N ARG A 196 -9.10 27.96 19.89
CA ARG A 196 -10.44 27.43 19.66
C ARG A 196 -10.42 25.91 19.68
N VAL A 197 -11.43 25.31 20.32
CA VAL A 197 -11.59 23.85 20.42
C VAL A 197 -13.02 23.50 20.00
N ALA A 198 -13.15 22.58 19.05
CA ALA A 198 -14.41 21.95 18.70
C ALA A 198 -14.69 20.79 19.66
N VAL A 199 -15.92 20.70 20.15
CA VAL A 199 -16.39 19.67 21.08
C VAL A 199 -17.67 19.08 20.52
N TYR A 200 -17.61 17.83 20.06
CA TYR A 200 -18.74 17.11 19.48
C TYR A 200 -19.19 16.01 20.44
N ASP A 201 -20.49 15.92 20.68
CA ASP A 201 -21.11 14.94 21.56
C ASP A 201 -22.37 14.32 20.92
N ASP A 202 -23.20 13.60 21.69
CA ASP A 202 -24.40 12.94 21.14
C ASP A 202 -25.51 13.90 20.69
N ALA A 203 -25.45 15.18 21.09
CA ALA A 203 -26.54 16.13 20.94
C ALA A 203 -26.16 17.37 20.13
N ALA A 204 -24.91 17.81 20.13
CA ALA A 204 -24.51 19.09 19.54
C ALA A 204 -23.08 19.15 19.03
N TYR A 205 -22.89 20.05 18.06
CA TYR A 205 -21.60 20.60 17.65
C TYR A 205 -21.32 21.88 18.44
N MET A 206 -20.31 21.89 19.31
CA MET A 206 -19.94 23.05 20.12
C MET A 206 -18.56 23.59 19.74
N ILE A 207 -18.36 24.89 19.86
CA ILE A 207 -17.06 25.55 19.73
C ILE A 207 -16.80 26.36 20.98
N TRP A 208 -15.64 26.13 21.59
CA TRP A 208 -15.15 26.84 22.76
C TRP A 208 -13.94 27.67 22.40
N ARG A 209 -13.83 28.86 23.00
CA ARG A 209 -12.73 29.79 22.74
C ARG A 209 -12.09 30.27 24.03
N ARG A 210 -10.76 30.47 23.95
CA ARG A 210 -9.93 31.03 25.02
C ARG A 210 -8.99 32.11 24.46
N PRO A 211 -9.21 33.39 24.81
CA PRO A 211 -8.26 34.46 24.51
C PRO A 211 -6.92 34.26 25.22
N GLU A 212 -5.82 34.56 24.52
CA GLU A 212 -4.47 34.51 25.07
C GLU A 212 -4.36 35.41 26.32
N GLY A 213 -3.85 34.86 27.42
CA GLY A 213 -3.73 35.54 28.72
C GLY A 213 -4.92 35.36 29.67
N THR A 214 -6.00 34.69 29.23
CA THR A 214 -7.12 34.30 30.11
C THR A 214 -7.12 32.80 30.37
N GLN A 215 -7.47 32.38 31.60
CA GLN A 215 -7.59 30.95 31.95
C GLN A 215 -8.98 30.38 31.67
N GLN A 216 -9.99 31.23 31.45
CA GLN A 216 -11.38 30.80 31.31
C GLN A 216 -11.77 30.52 29.86
N TRP A 217 -12.42 29.38 29.65
CA TRP A 217 -13.04 29.00 28.39
C TRP A 217 -14.47 29.53 28.29
N SER A 218 -14.83 30.05 27.11
CA SER A 218 -16.18 30.54 26.81
C SER A 218 -16.78 29.83 25.60
N GLU A 219 -18.09 29.56 25.63
CA GLU A 219 -18.83 28.98 24.51
C GLU A 219 -19.03 30.03 23.41
N GLU A 220 -18.59 29.70 22.19
CA GLU A 220 -18.74 30.55 21.00
C GLU A 220 -19.94 30.11 20.15
N LEU A 221 -20.13 28.80 20.00
CA LEU A 221 -21.17 28.20 19.17
C LEU A 221 -21.71 26.93 19.81
N ASN A 222 -23.02 26.69 19.67
CA ASN A 222 -23.67 25.46 20.07
C ASN A 222 -24.82 25.14 19.10
N ASN A 223 -24.57 24.16 18.23
CA ASN A 223 -25.50 23.75 17.18
C ASN A 223 -26.01 22.33 17.46
N PRO A 224 -27.27 22.15 17.91
CA PRO A 224 -27.81 20.83 18.18
C PRO A 224 -28.07 20.04 16.89
N HIS A 225 -27.93 18.72 16.96
CA HIS A 225 -28.18 17.79 15.86
C HIS A 225 -29.05 16.60 16.28
N ILE A 226 -29.70 15.95 15.30
CA ILE A 226 -30.70 14.90 15.53
C ILE A 226 -30.13 13.46 15.51
N LEU A 227 -28.81 13.29 15.50
CA LEU A 227 -28.19 11.97 15.31
C LEU A 227 -28.40 11.01 16.49
N GLY A 228 -28.40 11.52 17.72
CA GLY A 228 -28.45 10.72 18.95
C GLY A 228 -27.16 9.97 19.27
N TYR A 229 -26.07 10.28 18.57
CA TYR A 229 -24.71 9.79 18.80
C TYR A 229 -23.70 10.80 18.27
N CYS A 230 -22.49 10.79 18.83
CA CYS A 230 -21.41 11.68 18.38
C CYS A 230 -21.05 11.44 16.91
N PRO A 231 -20.98 12.49 16.06
CA PRO A 231 -20.62 12.40 14.65
C PRO A 231 -19.10 12.21 14.44
N ALA A 232 -18.48 11.38 15.29
CA ALA A 232 -17.08 11.02 15.22
C ALA A 232 -16.90 9.53 15.56
N ARG A 233 -15.99 8.89 14.86
CA ARG A 233 -15.53 7.52 15.16
C ARG A 233 -14.06 7.39 14.83
N LEU A 234 -13.44 6.32 15.28
CA LEU A 234 -12.15 5.94 14.74
C LEU A 234 -12.27 5.43 13.31
N LEU A 235 -11.29 5.80 12.49
CA LEU A 235 -11.17 5.27 11.14
C LEU A 235 -10.92 3.75 11.16
N TRP A 236 -9.99 3.30 11.99
CA TRP A 236 -9.64 1.89 12.16
C TRP A 236 -10.06 1.43 13.56
N ASN A 237 -10.97 0.45 13.64
CA ASN A 237 -11.59 0.05 14.90
C ASN A 237 -11.11 -1.32 15.43
N ARG A 238 -10.00 -1.86 14.93
CA ARG A 238 -9.39 -3.07 15.53
C ARG A 238 -8.59 -2.68 16.78
N PRO A 239 -9.02 -3.10 17.99
CA PRO A 239 -8.30 -2.77 19.23
C PRO A 239 -6.95 -3.49 19.28
N LEU A 240 -5.93 -2.80 19.78
CA LEU A 240 -4.60 -3.40 20.01
C LEU A 240 -4.58 -4.27 21.26
N ASP A 241 -5.22 -3.79 22.32
CA ASP A 241 -5.32 -4.46 23.61
C ASP A 241 -6.75 -4.27 24.14
N LYS A 242 -7.23 -5.22 24.94
CA LYS A 242 -8.53 -5.11 25.63
C LYS A 242 -8.45 -4.26 26.91
N ALA A 243 -7.24 -3.91 27.34
CA ALA A 243 -7.02 -3.13 28.56
C ALA A 243 -7.25 -1.62 28.38
N THR A 244 -7.11 -1.09 27.16
CA THR A 244 -7.33 0.33 26.85
C THR A 244 -8.10 0.47 25.55
N ASP A 245 -9.11 1.34 25.54
CA ASP A 245 -10.06 1.40 24.42
C ASP A 245 -9.54 2.19 23.21
N LEU A 246 -8.44 2.96 23.32
CA LEU A 246 -7.95 3.85 22.26
C LEU A 246 -6.91 3.22 21.29
N PRO A 247 -5.88 2.47 21.74
CA PRO A 247 -4.83 1.95 20.85
C PRO A 247 -5.35 0.98 19.79
N ARG A 248 -4.80 1.06 18.56
CA ARG A 248 -5.26 0.30 17.40
C ARG A 248 -4.21 -0.62 16.81
N LEU A 249 -4.65 -1.81 16.43
CA LEU A 249 -3.84 -2.81 15.76
C LEU A 249 -3.80 -2.50 14.26
N ALA A 250 -2.82 -1.70 13.84
CA ALA A 250 -2.60 -1.41 12.42
C ALA A 250 -2.04 -2.66 11.70
N PRO A 251 -2.16 -2.74 10.36
CA PRO A 251 -1.58 -3.83 9.58
C PRO A 251 -0.08 -4.03 9.83
N LEU A 252 0.66 -2.92 10.02
CA LEU A 252 2.09 -2.95 10.27
C LEU A 252 2.45 -3.23 11.74
N THR A 253 1.51 -3.10 12.69
CA THR A 253 1.81 -3.18 14.13
C THR A 253 2.45 -4.52 14.50
N GLY A 254 1.97 -5.63 13.92
CA GLY A 254 2.54 -6.97 14.16
C GLY A 254 3.96 -7.16 13.59
N VAL A 255 4.36 -6.36 12.60
CA VAL A 255 5.66 -6.46 11.92
C VAL A 255 6.62 -5.32 12.26
N LEU A 256 6.23 -4.36 13.11
CA LEU A 256 7.06 -3.20 13.50
C LEU A 256 8.46 -3.60 13.99
N ALA A 257 8.55 -4.62 14.84
CA ALA A 257 9.85 -5.10 15.32
C ALA A 257 10.70 -5.75 14.19
N GLY A 258 10.05 -6.35 13.20
CA GLY A 258 10.70 -6.87 12.00
C GLY A 258 11.23 -5.75 11.11
N LEU A 259 10.47 -4.66 10.95
CA LEU A 259 10.88 -3.47 10.20
C LEU A 259 12.08 -2.78 10.85
N ASP A 260 12.07 -2.59 12.18
CA ASP A 260 13.21 -2.04 12.93
C ASP A 260 14.47 -2.88 12.74
N ARG A 261 14.34 -4.21 12.86
CA ARG A 261 15.44 -5.15 12.63
C ARG A 261 15.93 -5.08 11.19
N TYR A 262 15.04 -4.91 10.22
CA TYR A 262 15.42 -4.80 8.81
C TYR A 262 16.29 -3.57 8.55
N VAL A 263 15.92 -2.40 9.10
CA VAL A 263 16.74 -1.18 9.02
C VAL A 263 18.09 -1.38 9.71
N PHE A 264 18.09 -2.01 10.89
CA PHE A 264 19.32 -2.29 11.62
C PHE A 264 20.29 -3.14 10.81
N TRP A 265 19.82 -4.25 10.25
CA TRP A 265 20.64 -5.14 9.44
C TRP A 265 21.08 -4.50 8.13
N ASP A 266 20.24 -3.70 7.48
CA ASP A 266 20.61 -2.98 6.26
C ASP A 266 21.82 -2.06 6.49
N ALA A 267 21.76 -1.24 7.53
CA ALA A 267 22.87 -0.35 7.89
C ALA A 267 24.10 -1.10 8.40
N ALA A 268 23.93 -2.24 9.10
CA ALA A 268 25.05 -3.09 9.51
C ALA A 268 25.74 -3.75 8.30
N ILE A 269 24.98 -4.16 7.29
CA ILE A 269 25.52 -4.69 6.03
C ILE A 269 26.28 -3.61 5.28
N GLU A 270 25.74 -2.39 5.21
CA GLU A 270 26.43 -1.28 4.56
C GLU A 270 27.71 -0.91 5.31
N TYR A 271 27.68 -0.89 6.65
CA TYR A 271 28.86 -0.72 7.47
C TYR A 271 29.92 -1.80 7.19
N ALA A 272 29.52 -3.08 7.08
CA ALA A 272 30.42 -4.17 6.73
C ALA A 272 30.98 -4.04 5.30
N ARG A 273 30.18 -3.56 4.34
CA ARG A 273 30.62 -3.28 2.96
C ARG A 273 31.64 -2.16 2.90
N LEU A 274 31.49 -1.11 3.72
CA LEU A 274 32.49 -0.05 3.82
C LEU A 274 33.84 -0.60 4.31
N HIS A 275 33.85 -1.51 5.28
CA HIS A 275 35.08 -2.20 5.70
C HIS A 275 35.64 -3.11 4.60
N GLY A 276 34.80 -3.77 3.80
CA GLY A 276 35.26 -4.55 2.64
C GLY A 276 35.84 -3.70 1.52
N THR A 277 35.25 -2.53 1.26
CA THR A 277 35.67 -1.60 0.20
C THR A 277 36.90 -0.80 0.63
N PHE A 278 36.96 -0.43 1.90
CA PHE A 278 38.04 0.32 2.53
C PHE A 278 38.66 -0.50 3.66
N PRO A 279 39.45 -1.54 3.32
CA PRO A 279 39.95 -2.49 4.30
C PRO A 279 40.83 -1.81 5.34
N ILE A 280 40.79 -2.37 6.55
CA ILE A 280 41.75 -2.02 7.58
C ILE A 280 43.09 -2.58 7.13
N THR A 281 43.98 -1.66 6.81
CA THR A 281 45.37 -1.97 6.51
C THR A 281 46.15 -1.93 7.80
N TRP A 282 47.08 -2.85 7.98
CA TRP A 282 47.99 -2.81 9.11
C TRP A 282 49.42 -2.92 8.63
N GLY A 283 50.35 -2.33 9.38
CA GLY A 283 51.77 -2.48 9.13
C GLY A 283 52.58 -2.17 10.37
N PHE A 284 53.85 -2.58 10.35
CA PHE A 284 54.73 -2.37 11.49
C PHE A 284 55.05 -0.89 11.69
N GLU A 285 55.23 -0.49 12.96
CA GLU A 285 55.71 0.85 13.29
C GLU A 285 57.08 1.14 12.66
N GLU A 286 57.09 2.02 11.67
CA GLU A 286 58.34 2.54 11.11
C GLU A 286 58.97 3.54 12.08
N GLN A 287 60.24 3.31 12.42
CA GLN A 287 61.04 4.27 13.21
C GLN A 287 61.21 5.57 12.41
N CYS A 288 60.81 6.69 13.01
CA CYS A 288 60.95 7.99 12.37
C CYS A 288 62.43 8.43 12.36
N THR A 289 62.99 8.62 11.16
CA THR A 289 64.39 9.03 10.97
C THR A 289 64.60 10.56 10.99
N PHE A 290 63.64 11.32 11.54
CA PHE A 290 63.73 12.78 11.57
C PHE A 290 64.92 13.26 12.42
N GLN A 291 65.78 14.09 11.81
CA GLN A 291 66.87 14.81 12.48
C GLN A 291 66.69 16.32 12.27
N GLY A 292 66.57 17.06 13.37
CA GLY A 292 66.50 18.53 13.38
C GLY A 292 67.89 19.19 13.25
N ALA A 293 67.90 20.50 13.01
CA ALA A 293 69.12 21.28 12.80
C ALA A 293 70.07 21.31 14.03
N GLU A 294 69.55 21.10 15.23
CA GLU A 294 70.31 21.09 16.50
C GLU A 294 70.53 19.68 17.07
N GLY A 295 70.41 18.63 16.24
CA GLY A 295 70.57 17.23 16.67
C GLY A 295 69.32 16.64 17.36
N GLU A 296 68.19 17.33 17.29
CA GLU A 296 66.89 16.86 17.78
C GLU A 296 66.48 15.57 17.06
N GLN A 297 66.18 14.49 17.79
CA GLN A 297 65.70 13.22 17.23
C GLN A 297 64.24 12.99 17.62
N CYS A 298 63.47 12.39 16.72
CA CYS A 298 62.09 12.01 17.00
C CYS A 298 62.05 10.79 17.92
N GLN A 299 61.43 10.92 19.08
CA GLN A 299 61.10 9.81 19.97
C GLN A 299 59.58 9.62 19.96
N SER A 300 59.10 8.58 19.28
CA SER A 300 57.68 8.20 19.22
C SER A 300 56.72 9.34 18.81
N GLY A 301 57.13 10.17 17.84
CA GLY A 301 56.30 11.26 17.30
C GLY A 301 56.44 12.60 18.02
N ILE A 302 57.30 12.69 19.04
CA ILE A 302 57.60 13.92 19.79
C ILE A 302 59.07 14.26 19.59
N ILE A 303 59.36 15.56 19.46
CA ILE A 303 60.72 16.10 19.41
C ILE A 303 60.92 16.97 20.65
N THR A 304 61.99 16.67 21.39
CA THR A 304 62.47 17.52 22.49
C THR A 304 63.50 18.51 21.96
N TYR A 305 63.32 19.79 22.28
CA TYR A 305 64.25 20.85 21.92
C TYR A 305 64.52 21.77 23.11
N ILE A 306 65.67 22.44 23.12
CA ILE A 306 66.06 23.33 24.21
C ILE A 306 65.34 24.67 24.01
N LYS A 307 64.45 25.01 24.94
CA LYS A 307 63.64 26.25 24.89
C LYS A 307 64.37 27.45 25.47
N SER A 308 65.15 27.24 26.53
CA SER A 308 65.88 28.27 27.24
C SER A 308 66.93 27.63 28.16
N TYR A 309 67.85 28.42 28.70
CA TYR A 309 68.77 27.96 29.74
C TYR A 309 68.41 28.66 31.05
N GLU A 310 68.13 27.91 32.10
CA GLU A 310 67.99 28.43 33.46
C GLU A 310 69.36 28.54 34.11
N THR A 311 69.69 29.74 34.61
CA THR A 311 70.95 29.96 35.33
C THR A 311 70.71 29.69 36.81
N LEU A 312 71.37 28.67 37.36
CA LEU A 312 71.31 28.34 38.78
C LEU A 312 72.11 29.37 39.59
N SER A 313 71.85 29.47 40.89
CA SER A 313 72.55 30.36 41.82
C SER A 313 74.07 30.13 41.92
N SER A 314 74.58 29.01 41.36
CA SER A 314 76.00 28.67 41.22
C SER A 314 76.66 29.20 39.94
N GLY A 315 75.92 29.84 39.04
CA GLY A 315 76.40 30.32 37.74
C GLY A 315 76.40 29.25 36.62
N GLU A 316 76.02 28.00 36.92
CA GLU A 316 75.81 26.96 35.91
C GLU A 316 74.48 27.14 35.20
N GLN A 317 74.49 26.99 33.87
CA GLN A 317 73.30 27.02 33.02
C GLN A 317 72.77 25.61 32.80
N ARG A 318 71.52 25.35 33.18
CA ARG A 318 70.79 24.11 32.84
C ARG A 318 69.86 24.35 31.65
N PRO A 319 69.92 23.53 30.59
CA PRO A 319 68.96 23.61 29.50
C PRO A 319 67.56 23.18 29.98
N ASN A 320 66.57 24.01 29.71
CA ASN A 320 65.15 23.70 29.83
C ASN A 320 64.66 23.14 28.50
N TYR A 321 64.21 21.89 28.51
CA TYR A 321 63.66 21.21 27.35
C TYR A 321 62.16 21.48 27.21
N SER A 322 61.68 21.57 25.98
CA SER A 322 60.25 21.57 25.66
C SER A 322 59.95 20.61 24.51
N GLU A 323 58.70 20.14 24.46
CA GLU A 323 58.25 19.13 23.51
C GLU A 323 57.42 19.77 22.38
N LYS A 324 57.69 19.39 21.14
CA LYS A 324 56.87 19.70 19.96
C LYS A 324 56.55 18.41 19.19
N PRO A 325 55.36 18.28 18.57
CA PRO A 325 55.05 17.13 17.73
C PRO A 325 55.98 17.08 16.50
N CYS A 326 56.42 15.89 16.12
CA CYS A 326 57.32 15.71 14.97
C CYS A 326 56.60 16.06 13.65
N PRO A 327 57.14 16.99 12.84
CA PRO A 327 56.51 17.40 11.58
C PRO A 327 56.53 16.30 10.51
N ALA A 328 57.42 15.30 10.62
CA ALA A 328 57.45 14.13 9.74
C ALA A 328 56.37 13.09 10.12
N CYS A 329 56.17 12.82 11.42
CA CYS A 329 55.12 11.92 11.90
C CYS A 329 53.72 12.50 11.71
N ALA A 330 53.53 13.81 11.91
CA ALA A 330 52.25 14.49 11.75
C ALA A 330 51.74 14.52 10.30
N LYS A 331 52.65 14.39 9.32
CA LYS A 331 52.34 14.40 7.87
C LYS A 331 52.16 13.02 7.27
N ARG A 332 52.14 11.94 8.07
CA ARG A 332 51.92 10.59 7.52
C ARG A 332 50.58 10.56 6.77
N PRO A 333 50.60 10.31 5.44
CA PRO A 333 49.38 10.34 4.65
C PRO A 333 48.48 9.19 5.12
N LYS A 334 47.27 9.52 5.58
CA LYS A 334 46.20 8.52 5.66
C LYS A 334 45.97 8.03 4.24
N ILE A 335 46.29 6.77 3.96
CA ILE A 335 46.15 6.18 2.63
C ILE A 335 44.65 5.96 2.40
N GLY A 336 44.00 6.97 1.84
CA GLY A 336 42.59 6.91 1.46
C GLY A 336 41.60 6.90 2.64
N PRO A 337 40.32 6.60 2.37
CA PRO A 337 39.26 6.51 3.39
C PRO A 337 39.35 5.27 4.29
N GLY A 338 40.33 4.37 4.04
CA GLY A 338 40.59 3.20 4.88
C GLY A 338 41.30 3.57 6.19
N THR A 339 41.24 2.66 7.16
CA THR A 339 41.97 2.81 8.43
C THR A 339 43.33 2.11 8.33
N TYR A 340 44.40 2.79 8.73
CA TYR A 340 45.73 2.20 8.89
C TYR A 340 46.03 2.01 10.38
N VAL A 341 46.27 0.77 10.78
CA VAL A 341 46.60 0.40 12.17
C VAL A 341 48.07 0.03 12.25
N THR A 342 48.82 0.71 13.12
CA THR A 342 50.22 0.38 13.38
C THR A 342 50.31 -0.75 14.39
N VAL A 343 51.12 -1.76 14.08
CA VAL A 343 51.42 -2.90 14.94
C VAL A 343 52.88 -2.77 15.43
N PRO A 344 53.21 -3.08 16.69
CA PRO A 344 54.58 -3.01 17.17
C PRO A 344 55.51 -3.88 16.32
N ALA A 345 56.67 -3.34 15.95
CA ALA A 345 57.66 -4.06 15.16
C ALA A 345 58.15 -5.33 15.89
N PRO A 346 58.38 -6.44 15.17
CA PRO A 346 58.83 -7.69 15.78
C PRO A 346 60.20 -7.50 16.46
N SER A 347 60.34 -8.03 17.66
CA SER A 347 61.59 -8.00 18.43
C SER A 347 62.29 -9.36 18.37
N LYS A 348 63.57 -9.42 18.72
CA LYS A 348 64.33 -10.69 18.74
C LYS A 348 63.74 -11.73 19.70
N ASP A 349 63.02 -11.29 20.74
CA ASP A 349 62.42 -12.15 21.75
C ASP A 349 60.98 -12.60 21.39
N MET A 350 60.30 -11.89 20.49
CA MET A 350 59.02 -12.28 19.90
C MET A 350 59.05 -12.08 18.37
N PRO A 351 59.59 -13.05 17.61
CA PRO A 351 59.58 -13.02 16.17
C PRO A 351 58.14 -13.21 15.65
N ASP A 352 57.57 -12.17 15.03
CA ASP A 352 56.32 -12.27 14.27
C ASP A 352 56.65 -12.64 12.82
N THR A 353 56.03 -13.70 12.31
CA THR A 353 56.26 -14.24 10.96
C THR A 353 55.26 -13.70 9.93
N ARG A 354 54.35 -12.80 10.33
CA ARG A 354 53.38 -12.17 9.42
C ARG A 354 54.06 -11.18 8.46
N ASP A 355 53.44 -10.98 7.30
CA ASP A 355 53.90 -10.02 6.30
C ASP A 355 53.96 -8.60 6.88
N PRO A 356 54.94 -7.75 6.47
CA PRO A 356 55.15 -6.42 7.04
C PRO A 356 53.98 -5.45 6.85
N ILE A 357 53.11 -5.72 5.88
CA ILE A 357 51.87 -5.02 5.63
C ILE A 357 50.80 -6.06 5.31
N GLY A 358 49.64 -5.97 5.96
CA GLY A 358 48.51 -6.84 5.68
C GLY A 358 47.20 -6.06 5.53
N ARG A 359 46.19 -6.74 4.99
CA ARG A 359 44.82 -6.22 4.90
C ARG A 359 43.88 -7.17 5.62
N VAL A 360 42.98 -6.61 6.42
CA VAL A 360 41.85 -7.36 6.96
C VAL A 360 40.71 -7.25 5.96
N ASN A 361 40.50 -8.31 5.18
CA ASN A 361 39.40 -8.40 4.23
C ASN A 361 38.27 -9.24 4.83
N PRO A 362 36.99 -8.83 4.68
CA PRO A 362 35.87 -9.71 4.97
C PRO A 362 35.80 -10.86 3.96
N GLU A 363 35.34 -12.03 4.42
CA GLU A 363 35.14 -13.19 3.54
C GLU A 363 33.92 -12.97 2.62
N VAL A 364 34.08 -13.19 1.32
CA VAL A 364 33.00 -13.02 0.31
C VAL A 364 31.74 -13.86 0.64
N PRO A 365 31.85 -15.14 1.06
CA PRO A 365 30.68 -15.93 1.44
C PRO A 365 29.85 -15.30 2.56
N VAL A 366 30.49 -14.57 3.48
CA VAL A 366 29.79 -13.89 4.58
C VAL A 366 28.97 -12.71 4.04
N LEU A 367 29.50 -11.97 3.07
CA LEU A 367 28.79 -10.86 2.42
C LEU A 367 27.61 -11.35 1.56
N GLU A 368 27.76 -12.49 0.87
CA GLU A 368 26.68 -13.13 0.12
C GLU A 368 25.57 -13.62 1.06
N HIS A 369 25.94 -14.30 2.14
CA HIS A 369 25.00 -14.78 3.15
C HIS A 369 24.17 -13.63 3.77
N PHE A 370 24.78 -12.47 4.02
CA PHE A 370 24.04 -11.31 4.51
C PHE A 370 22.99 -10.79 3.52
N ARG A 371 23.27 -10.84 2.20
CA ARG A 371 22.29 -10.46 1.17
C ARG A 371 21.11 -11.44 1.15
N GLU A 372 21.39 -12.73 1.23
CA GLU A 372 20.35 -13.77 1.28
C GLU A 372 19.44 -13.60 2.50
N ILE A 373 20.03 -13.39 3.70
CA ILE A 373 19.25 -13.11 4.92
C ILE A 373 18.39 -11.87 4.76
N GLN A 374 18.91 -10.80 4.15
CA GLN A 374 18.15 -9.56 3.98
C GLN A 374 16.97 -9.75 3.02
N GLN A 375 17.19 -10.48 1.92
CA GLN A 375 16.11 -10.83 0.98
C GLN A 375 15.06 -11.73 1.63
N GLN A 376 15.48 -12.72 2.42
CA GLN A 376 14.59 -13.59 3.17
C GLN A 376 13.76 -12.77 4.18
N ARG A 377 14.37 -11.87 4.94
CA ARG A 377 13.65 -10.97 5.87
C ARG A 377 12.64 -10.09 5.15
N ARG A 378 12.97 -9.56 3.96
CA ARG A 378 12.02 -8.81 3.13
C ARG A 378 10.81 -9.69 2.78
N GLN A 379 11.05 -10.91 2.30
CA GLN A 379 9.97 -11.85 1.97
C GLN A 379 9.14 -12.22 3.20
N ASP A 380 9.76 -12.46 4.35
CA ASP A 380 9.06 -12.78 5.60
C ASP A 380 8.15 -11.63 6.04
N LEU A 381 8.60 -10.37 5.91
CA LEU A 381 7.80 -9.18 6.19
C LEU A 381 6.58 -9.09 5.25
N LEU A 382 6.78 -9.30 3.94
CA LEU A 382 5.70 -9.30 2.96
C LEU A 382 4.69 -10.41 3.25
N ARG A 383 5.17 -11.64 3.51
CA ARG A 383 4.32 -12.80 3.81
C ARG A 383 3.56 -12.66 5.11
N ALA A 384 4.14 -12.00 6.12
CA ALA A 384 3.48 -11.77 7.39
C ALA A 384 2.26 -10.85 7.29
N VAL A 385 2.26 -9.88 6.36
CA VAL A 385 1.14 -8.93 6.21
C VAL A 385 0.21 -9.31 5.06
N LEU A 386 0.74 -9.68 3.90
CA LEU A 386 -0.05 -10.00 2.71
C LEU A 386 -0.47 -11.47 2.62
N GLY A 387 0.09 -12.33 3.47
CA GLY A 387 -0.03 -13.78 3.33
C GLY A 387 1.01 -14.35 2.35
N GLY A 388 1.36 -15.62 2.55
CA GLY A 388 2.33 -16.34 1.71
C GLY A 388 1.71 -17.04 0.51
N GLY A 389 2.37 -16.97 -0.65
CA GLY A 389 2.10 -17.82 -1.81
C GLY A 389 1.66 -17.09 -3.09
N GLY A 390 1.55 -17.85 -4.19
CA GLY A 390 1.09 -17.37 -5.50
C GLY A 390 2.19 -17.00 -6.50
N GLU A 391 3.39 -16.61 -6.05
CA GLU A 391 4.51 -16.29 -6.94
C GLU A 391 5.43 -17.51 -7.14
N PRO A 392 5.74 -17.89 -8.40
CA PRO A 392 6.63 -18.99 -8.69
C PRO A 392 8.08 -18.58 -8.40
N GLU A 393 8.51 -18.76 -7.15
CA GLU A 393 9.91 -18.51 -6.75
C GLU A 393 10.89 -19.61 -7.20
N ASN A 394 10.49 -20.59 -8.02
CA ASN A 394 11.42 -21.55 -8.64
C ASN A 394 10.81 -22.19 -9.90
N GLU A 395 11.64 -22.50 -10.90
CA GLU A 395 11.32 -23.28 -12.12
C GLU A 395 10.90 -24.74 -11.84
N GLN A 396 10.84 -25.16 -10.57
CA GLN A 396 10.29 -26.44 -10.19
C GLN A 396 8.76 -26.36 -10.20
N ALA A 397 8.13 -27.30 -10.90
CA ALA A 397 6.68 -27.46 -10.95
C ALA A 397 6.11 -27.63 -9.53
N LYS A 398 5.76 -26.52 -8.87
CA LYS A 398 4.95 -26.56 -7.66
C LYS A 398 3.60 -27.15 -8.03
N ASN A 399 3.08 -28.04 -7.18
CA ASN A 399 1.76 -28.62 -7.35
C ASN A 399 0.72 -27.49 -7.41
N GLN A 400 -0.18 -27.50 -8.39
CA GLN A 400 -1.23 -26.48 -8.58
C GLN A 400 -1.98 -26.15 -7.27
N LYS A 401 -2.22 -27.16 -6.43
CA LYS A 401 -2.86 -27.03 -5.11
C LYS A 401 -2.12 -26.09 -4.15
N GLN A 402 -0.78 -26.07 -4.18
CA GLN A 402 0.00 -25.15 -3.33
C GLN A 402 -0.09 -23.70 -3.81
N VAL A 403 -0.17 -23.50 -5.12
CA VAL A 403 -0.34 -22.17 -5.73
C VAL A 403 -1.74 -21.64 -5.42
N GLN A 404 -2.77 -22.49 -5.56
CA GLN A 404 -4.15 -22.16 -5.24
C GLN A 404 -4.35 -21.80 -3.76
N SER A 405 -3.79 -22.62 -2.85
CA SER A 405 -3.83 -22.33 -1.42
C SER A 405 -3.16 -20.99 -1.06
N GLY A 406 -2.12 -20.58 -1.79
CA GLY A 406 -1.50 -19.26 -1.62
C GLY A 406 -2.41 -18.09 -2.01
N PHE A 407 -3.23 -18.25 -3.05
CA PHE A 407 -4.21 -17.23 -3.46
C PHE A 407 -5.37 -17.14 -2.48
N GLU A 408 -5.82 -18.26 -1.91
CA GLU A 408 -6.86 -18.31 -0.88
C GLU A 408 -6.41 -17.54 0.38
N ILE A 409 -5.17 -17.77 0.85
CA ILE A 409 -4.61 -17.03 2.00
C ILE A 409 -4.58 -15.52 1.71
N LYS A 410 -4.12 -15.11 0.52
CA LYS A 410 -4.11 -13.69 0.12
C LYS A 410 -5.53 -13.10 0.08
N GLN A 411 -6.51 -13.86 -0.39
CA GLN A 411 -7.90 -13.44 -0.39
C GLN A 411 -8.44 -13.28 1.03
N ASP A 412 -8.20 -14.24 1.92
CA ASP A 412 -8.64 -14.17 3.32
C ASP A 412 -8.05 -12.95 4.05
N VAL A 413 -6.77 -12.65 3.82
CA VAL A 413 -6.11 -11.44 4.35
C VAL A 413 -6.82 -10.17 3.88
N LEU A 414 -7.17 -10.07 2.60
CA LEU A 414 -7.88 -8.92 2.05
C LEU A 414 -9.31 -8.81 2.59
N VAL A 415 -10.02 -9.94 2.72
CA VAL A 415 -11.37 -10.01 3.32
C VAL A 415 -11.37 -9.57 4.78
N GLU A 416 -10.36 -9.96 5.56
CA GLU A 416 -10.21 -9.49 6.93
C GLU A 416 -9.86 -8.00 6.99
N PHE A 417 -8.94 -7.56 6.12
CA PHE A 417 -8.47 -6.18 6.09
C PHE A 417 -9.58 -5.18 5.69
N LYS A 418 -10.52 -5.54 4.81
CA LYS A 418 -11.60 -4.64 4.41
C LYS A 418 -12.67 -4.37 5.48
N LYS A 419 -12.93 -5.30 6.41
CA LYS A 419 -14.07 -5.19 7.35
C LYS A 419 -14.11 -3.86 8.12
N PRO A 420 -13.01 -3.40 8.76
CA PRO A 420 -13.00 -2.11 9.45
C PRO A 420 -13.29 -0.91 8.53
N LEU A 421 -12.83 -0.98 7.27
CA LEU A 421 -13.07 0.07 6.28
C LEU A 421 -14.52 0.09 5.81
N GLU A 422 -15.12 -1.07 5.54
CA GLU A 422 -16.54 -1.21 5.20
C GLU A 422 -17.43 -0.66 6.33
N GLU A 423 -17.11 -0.98 7.58
CA GLU A 423 -17.82 -0.47 8.76
C GLU A 423 -17.69 1.06 8.90
N ALA A 424 -16.49 1.60 8.71
CA ALA A 424 -16.24 3.05 8.76
C ALA A 424 -16.98 3.80 7.64
N ARG A 425 -16.98 3.21 6.43
CA ARG A 425 -17.69 3.73 5.27
C ARG A 425 -19.21 3.70 5.46
N ALA A 426 -19.75 2.60 5.97
CA ALA A 426 -21.18 2.45 6.23
C ALA A 426 -21.67 3.46 7.28
N TRP A 427 -20.88 3.66 8.35
CA TRP A 427 -21.16 4.68 9.36
C TRP A 427 -21.12 6.10 8.80
N GLU A 428 -20.14 6.39 7.94
CA GLU A 428 -20.00 7.72 7.35
C GLU A 428 -21.20 8.07 6.48
N LEU A 429 -21.57 7.16 5.57
CA LEU A 429 -22.73 7.32 4.68
C LEU A 429 -24.02 7.43 5.47
N THR A 430 -24.17 6.64 6.54
CA THR A 430 -25.33 6.71 7.43
C THR A 430 -25.45 8.04 8.14
N THR A 431 -24.34 8.55 8.66
CA THR A 431 -24.33 9.82 9.38
C THR A 431 -24.60 10.99 8.42
N LYS A 432 -23.97 11.02 7.24
CA LYS A 432 -24.27 12.01 6.20
C LYS A 432 -25.73 11.94 5.73
N GLY A 433 -26.24 10.74 5.49
CA GLY A 433 -27.61 10.51 5.08
C GLY A 433 -28.62 11.02 6.11
N ARG A 434 -28.40 10.73 7.40
CA ARG A 434 -29.23 11.22 8.50
C ARG A 434 -29.16 12.74 8.65
N LEU A 435 -27.98 13.36 8.55
CA LEU A 435 -27.85 14.83 8.63
C LEU A 435 -28.53 15.53 7.45
N ARG A 436 -28.43 14.98 6.24
CA ARG A 436 -28.95 15.62 5.02
C ARG A 436 -30.45 15.39 4.80
N TYR A 437 -30.96 14.20 5.11
CA TYR A 437 -32.33 13.80 4.79
C TYR A 437 -33.20 13.47 6.01
N GLY A 438 -32.63 13.43 7.22
CA GLY A 438 -33.36 13.13 8.45
C GLY A 438 -34.08 11.79 8.38
N SER A 439 -35.40 11.82 8.62
CA SER A 439 -36.26 10.63 8.61
C SER A 439 -36.48 9.99 7.24
N LEU A 440 -36.07 10.64 6.14
CA LEU A 440 -36.21 10.11 4.78
C LEU A 440 -35.10 9.10 4.42
N TYR A 441 -34.05 9.04 5.24
CA TYR A 441 -32.96 8.08 5.08
C TYR A 441 -33.30 6.76 5.78
N ARG A 442 -33.17 5.62 5.07
CA ARG A 442 -33.54 4.29 5.60
C ARG A 442 -32.32 3.48 6.03
N GLY A 443 -31.27 3.45 5.23
CA GLY A 443 -30.08 2.66 5.55
C GLY A 443 -29.03 2.68 4.46
N THR A 444 -27.86 2.10 4.77
CA THR A 444 -26.78 1.91 3.81
C THR A 444 -26.23 0.51 3.99
N PHE A 445 -25.93 -0.12 2.86
CA PHE A 445 -25.16 -1.36 2.77
C PHE A 445 -23.85 -1.06 2.05
N VAL A 446 -22.73 -1.43 2.66
CA VAL A 446 -21.39 -1.32 2.07
C VAL A 446 -20.73 -2.68 2.12
N SER A 447 -20.34 -3.16 0.95
CA SER A 447 -19.42 -4.28 0.76
C SER A 447 -18.40 -3.86 -0.30
N TYR A 448 -17.12 -4.05 -0.02
CA TYR A 448 -16.06 -3.94 -1.01
C TYR A 448 -15.86 -5.24 -1.80
N GLY A 449 -16.64 -6.29 -1.53
CA GLY A 449 -16.59 -7.56 -2.25
C GLY A 449 -15.49 -8.50 -1.76
N GLU A 450 -15.51 -9.75 -2.23
CA GLU A 450 -14.60 -10.82 -1.82
C GLU A 450 -13.79 -11.37 -3.00
N ARG A 451 -14.20 -11.09 -4.25
CA ARG A 451 -13.54 -11.57 -5.47
C ARG A 451 -12.52 -10.55 -5.98
N PHE A 452 -11.29 -10.68 -5.50
CA PHE A 452 -10.17 -9.82 -5.91
C PHE A 452 -9.41 -10.37 -7.14
N TYR A 453 -8.79 -9.47 -7.91
CA TYR A 453 -7.94 -9.80 -9.06
C TYR A 453 -6.55 -10.30 -8.61
N LEU A 454 -6.50 -11.54 -8.09
CA LEU A 454 -5.25 -12.16 -7.63
C LEU A 454 -4.60 -13.07 -8.69
N LYS A 455 -5.41 -13.65 -9.58
CA LYS A 455 -4.99 -14.65 -10.58
C LYS A 455 -4.80 -14.03 -11.96
N THR A 456 -3.94 -14.63 -12.77
CA THR A 456 -3.77 -14.22 -14.17
C THR A 456 -4.89 -14.76 -15.06
N PRO A 457 -5.20 -14.14 -16.21
CA PRO A 457 -6.22 -14.66 -17.15
C PRO A 457 -5.97 -16.10 -17.59
N GLU A 458 -4.70 -16.51 -17.72
CA GLU A 458 -4.31 -17.88 -18.08
C GLU A 458 -4.63 -18.90 -16.97
N GLN A 459 -4.42 -18.51 -15.70
CA GLN A 459 -4.78 -19.35 -14.56
C GLN A 459 -6.30 -19.52 -14.47
N LEU A 460 -7.05 -18.44 -14.69
CA LEU A 460 -8.52 -18.48 -14.74
C LEU A 460 -9.03 -19.36 -15.89
N ALA A 461 -8.39 -19.31 -17.06
CA ALA A 461 -8.74 -20.18 -18.19
C ALA A 461 -8.54 -21.67 -17.87
N LYS A 462 -7.46 -22.03 -17.14
CA LYS A 462 -7.22 -23.40 -16.70
C LYS A 462 -8.27 -23.87 -15.68
N GLU A 463 -8.63 -23.02 -14.72
CA GLU A 463 -9.69 -23.32 -13.75
C GLU A 463 -11.06 -23.49 -14.43
N GLU A 464 -11.36 -22.66 -15.45
CA GLU A 464 -12.56 -22.78 -16.28
C GLU A 464 -12.59 -24.12 -17.04
N GLU A 465 -11.44 -24.55 -17.61
CA GLU A 465 -11.32 -25.84 -18.30
C GLU A 465 -11.49 -27.03 -17.34
N GLU A 466 -10.92 -26.96 -16.14
CA GLU A 466 -11.07 -27.96 -15.08
C GLU A 466 -12.51 -28.03 -14.58
N ALA A 467 -13.16 -26.88 -14.37
CA ALA A 467 -14.58 -26.79 -14.01
C ALA A 467 -15.48 -27.40 -15.08
N ARG A 468 -15.16 -27.17 -16.36
CA ARG A 468 -15.88 -27.77 -17.49
C ARG A 468 -15.72 -29.29 -17.51
N LYS A 469 -14.50 -29.81 -17.29
CA LYS A 469 -14.23 -31.26 -17.18
C LYS A 469 -14.94 -31.90 -15.98
N ALA A 470 -15.07 -31.18 -14.88
CA ALA A 470 -15.79 -31.62 -13.69
C ALA A 470 -17.32 -31.62 -13.86
N GLY A 471 -17.85 -31.11 -14.98
CA GLY A 471 -19.29 -31.07 -15.24
C GLY A 471 -20.03 -30.05 -14.39
N ARG A 472 -19.38 -28.93 -14.04
CA ARG A 472 -20.04 -27.85 -13.28
C ARG A 472 -21.22 -27.26 -14.07
N PRO A 473 -22.25 -26.74 -13.38
CA PRO A 473 -23.39 -26.11 -14.04
C PRO A 473 -22.99 -24.96 -14.98
N VAL A 474 -23.72 -24.82 -16.09
CA VAL A 474 -23.49 -23.80 -17.14
C VAL A 474 -23.44 -22.38 -16.58
N TYR A 475 -24.28 -22.06 -15.58
CA TYR A 475 -24.30 -20.72 -14.97
C TYR A 475 -23.01 -20.40 -14.20
N GLU A 476 -22.35 -21.39 -13.58
CA GLU A 476 -21.06 -21.19 -12.90
C GLU A 476 -19.94 -20.96 -13.93
N LEU A 477 -19.97 -21.68 -15.05
CA LEU A 477 -19.02 -21.52 -16.14
C LEU A 477 -19.13 -20.12 -16.77
N SER A 478 -20.35 -19.62 -16.97
CA SER A 478 -20.58 -18.26 -17.46
C SER A 478 -20.01 -17.22 -16.50
N GLN A 479 -20.25 -17.36 -15.20
CA GLN A 479 -19.67 -16.45 -14.20
C GLN A 479 -18.13 -16.49 -14.19
N ALA A 480 -17.54 -17.67 -14.34
CA ALA A 480 -16.08 -17.83 -14.40
C ALA A 480 -15.50 -17.16 -15.65
N ARG A 481 -16.15 -17.31 -16.81
CA ARG A 481 -15.77 -16.63 -18.06
C ARG A 481 -15.89 -15.11 -17.93
N ASP A 482 -16.98 -14.61 -17.35
CA ASP A 482 -17.17 -13.18 -17.13
C ASP A 482 -16.06 -12.61 -16.23
N PHE A 483 -15.67 -13.34 -15.19
CA PHE A 483 -14.56 -12.95 -14.33
C PHE A 483 -13.22 -12.94 -15.07
N ARG A 484 -12.98 -13.92 -15.96
CA ARG A 484 -11.79 -13.95 -16.83
C ARG A 484 -11.74 -12.73 -17.75
N TYR A 485 -12.84 -12.37 -18.41
CA TYR A 485 -12.89 -11.18 -19.28
C TYR A 485 -12.68 -9.87 -18.51
N GLN A 486 -13.24 -9.76 -17.31
CA GLN A 486 -13.03 -8.60 -16.44
C GLN A 486 -11.57 -8.48 -16.00
N THR A 487 -10.93 -9.60 -15.69
CA THR A 487 -9.50 -9.64 -15.36
C THR A 487 -8.64 -9.24 -16.57
N GLN A 488 -8.97 -9.72 -17.77
CA GLN A 488 -8.22 -9.45 -19.00
C GLN A 488 -8.37 -8.00 -19.49
N HIS A 489 -9.57 -7.43 -19.37
CA HIS A 489 -9.92 -6.12 -19.91
C HIS A 489 -10.15 -5.06 -18.83
N ARG A 490 -9.58 -5.25 -17.64
CA ARG A 490 -9.75 -4.38 -16.48
C ARG A 490 -9.53 -2.89 -16.77
N ASN A 491 -8.49 -2.57 -17.53
CA ASN A 491 -8.11 -1.18 -17.85
C ASN A 491 -8.79 -0.67 -19.14
N ASN A 492 -9.70 -1.44 -19.74
CA ASN A 492 -10.38 -1.10 -20.99
C ASN A 492 -11.88 -1.43 -20.90
N PRO A 493 -12.71 -0.51 -20.36
CA PRO A 493 -14.15 -0.74 -20.19
C PRO A 493 -14.88 -0.96 -21.51
N VAL A 494 -14.44 -0.31 -22.60
CA VAL A 494 -15.04 -0.46 -23.92
C VAL A 494 -14.88 -1.89 -24.44
N MET A 495 -13.68 -2.47 -24.25
CA MET A 495 -13.42 -3.85 -24.64
C MET A 495 -14.14 -4.86 -23.74
N LEU A 496 -14.30 -4.56 -22.46
CA LEU A 496 -15.09 -5.39 -21.56
C LEU A 496 -16.57 -5.41 -21.96
N ASP A 497 -17.16 -4.25 -22.24
CA ASP A 497 -18.54 -4.15 -22.72
C ASP A 497 -18.72 -4.87 -24.05
N ARG A 498 -17.73 -4.76 -24.96
CA ARG A 498 -17.71 -5.53 -26.19
C ARG A 498 -17.72 -7.03 -25.90
N MET A 499 -16.85 -7.53 -25.03
CA MET A 499 -16.78 -8.96 -24.71
C MET A 499 -18.06 -9.49 -24.06
N ARG A 500 -18.71 -8.70 -23.20
CA ARG A 500 -20.03 -9.05 -22.63
C ARG A 500 -21.10 -9.17 -23.72
N ILE A 501 -21.18 -8.17 -24.60
CA ILE A 501 -22.11 -8.20 -25.74
C ILE A 501 -21.84 -9.41 -26.63
N LEU A 502 -20.57 -9.69 -26.96
CA LEU A 502 -20.21 -10.85 -27.78
C LEU A 502 -20.55 -12.18 -27.10
N SER A 503 -20.32 -12.28 -25.79
CA SER A 503 -20.68 -13.46 -25.00
C SER A 503 -22.18 -13.73 -24.99
N ASP A 504 -23.01 -12.67 -24.94
CA ASP A 504 -24.47 -12.80 -24.98
C ASP A 504 -25.01 -13.06 -26.40
N LEU A 505 -24.28 -12.62 -27.43
CA LEU A 505 -24.65 -12.81 -28.83
C LEU A 505 -24.24 -14.19 -29.38
N GLU A 506 -23.16 -14.78 -28.88
CA GLU A 506 -22.69 -16.09 -29.32
C GLU A 506 -23.63 -17.20 -28.82
N PRO A 507 -24.23 -18.02 -29.70
CA PRO A 507 -25.04 -19.13 -29.26
C PRO A 507 -24.23 -20.18 -28.49
N TYR A 508 -24.81 -20.72 -27.41
CA TYR A 508 -24.23 -21.79 -26.60
C TYR A 508 -22.77 -21.53 -26.19
N PRO A 509 -22.45 -20.40 -25.55
CA PRO A 509 -21.08 -19.91 -25.43
C PRO A 509 -20.20 -20.78 -24.49
N GLU A 510 -20.80 -21.62 -23.64
CA GLU A 510 -20.08 -22.58 -22.78
C GLU A 510 -19.64 -23.87 -23.49
N TYR A 511 -20.23 -24.19 -24.64
CA TYR A 511 -19.99 -25.43 -25.35
C TYR A 511 -19.10 -25.21 -26.56
N SER A 512 -18.11 -26.08 -26.76
CA SER A 512 -17.37 -26.11 -28.02
C SER A 512 -18.22 -26.77 -29.12
N VAL A 513 -17.92 -26.44 -30.39
CA VAL A 513 -18.59 -27.08 -31.53
C VAL A 513 -18.43 -28.61 -31.47
N GLU A 514 -17.24 -29.11 -31.13
CA GLU A 514 -16.98 -30.54 -30.96
C GLU A 514 -17.83 -31.17 -29.84
N GLN A 515 -18.00 -30.48 -28.72
CA GLN A 515 -18.85 -30.96 -27.63
C GLN A 515 -20.30 -31.07 -28.05
N ILE A 516 -20.81 -30.08 -28.79
CA ILE A 516 -22.18 -30.12 -29.32
C ILE A 516 -22.33 -31.28 -30.32
N LEU A 517 -21.35 -31.49 -31.21
CA LEU A 517 -21.36 -32.61 -32.15
C LEU A 517 -21.29 -33.96 -31.45
N ASN A 518 -20.49 -34.09 -30.39
CA ASN A 518 -20.42 -35.30 -29.57
C ASN A 518 -21.74 -35.55 -28.81
N LEU A 519 -22.37 -34.51 -28.28
CA LEU A 519 -23.70 -34.61 -27.69
C LEU A 519 -24.69 -35.10 -28.75
N LEU A 520 -24.80 -34.43 -29.90
CA LEU A 520 -25.66 -34.85 -31.01
C LEU A 520 -25.41 -36.32 -31.44
N ALA A 521 -24.14 -36.75 -31.53
CA ALA A 521 -23.77 -38.12 -31.88
C ALA A 521 -24.15 -39.16 -30.81
N SER A 522 -23.99 -38.83 -29.53
CA SER A 522 -24.37 -39.71 -28.40
C SER A 522 -25.88 -39.91 -28.26
N PHE A 523 -26.69 -38.93 -28.69
CA PHE A 523 -28.15 -39.05 -28.76
C PHE A 523 -28.66 -39.67 -30.07
N ALA A 524 -27.82 -39.83 -31.10
CA ALA A 524 -28.18 -40.43 -32.39
C ALA A 524 -28.50 -41.94 -32.32
N GLY A 525 -28.39 -42.56 -31.15
CA GLY A 525 -28.68 -43.98 -30.89
C GLY A 525 -30.16 -44.38 -30.83
N GLY A 526 -31.14 -43.52 -31.13
CA GLY A 526 -32.50 -44.05 -31.30
C GLY A 526 -33.73 -43.14 -31.36
N THR A 527 -33.68 -41.82 -31.21
CA THR A 527 -34.89 -40.99 -31.40
C THR A 527 -34.58 -39.60 -31.95
N SER A 528 -35.49 -39.09 -32.78
CA SER A 528 -35.47 -37.78 -33.47
C SER A 528 -35.44 -36.55 -32.55
N THR A 529 -35.41 -36.75 -31.24
CA THR A 529 -35.40 -35.72 -30.18
C THR A 529 -34.05 -35.03 -29.99
N ALA A 530 -32.95 -35.60 -30.50
CA ALA A 530 -31.62 -34.96 -30.42
C ALA A 530 -31.50 -33.66 -31.25
N LEU A 531 -32.18 -33.63 -32.40
CA LEU A 531 -32.25 -32.48 -33.32
C LEU A 531 -33.18 -31.37 -32.81
N GLU A 532 -34.00 -31.64 -31.79
CA GLU A 532 -34.88 -30.66 -31.15
C GLU A 532 -34.17 -29.90 -30.01
N LEU A 533 -33.05 -30.42 -29.49
CA LEU A 533 -32.32 -29.80 -28.37
C LEU A 533 -31.47 -28.59 -28.79
N PHE A 534 -31.02 -28.56 -30.05
CA PHE A 534 -30.19 -27.48 -30.58
C PHE A 534 -30.74 -26.99 -31.92
N ASP A 535 -31.08 -25.70 -32.00
CA ASP A 535 -31.51 -25.09 -33.26
C ASP A 535 -30.37 -25.07 -34.31
N ASN A 536 -30.63 -25.64 -35.49
CA ASN A 536 -29.71 -25.69 -36.61
C ASN A 536 -29.23 -24.30 -37.07
N SER A 537 -30.10 -23.29 -37.00
CA SER A 537 -29.74 -21.92 -37.40
C SER A 537 -28.77 -21.29 -36.40
N LEU A 538 -28.97 -21.52 -35.09
CA LEU A 538 -28.06 -21.08 -34.04
C LEU A 538 -26.73 -21.84 -34.07
N LEU A 539 -26.73 -23.12 -34.42
CA LEU A 539 -25.49 -23.89 -34.60
C LEU A 539 -24.65 -23.36 -35.75
N ARG A 540 -25.28 -23.05 -36.89
CA ARG A 540 -24.58 -22.43 -38.03
C ARG A 540 -24.03 -21.06 -37.68
N LEU A 541 -24.79 -20.26 -36.93
CA LEU A 541 -24.32 -18.98 -36.41
C LEU A 541 -23.10 -19.17 -35.51
N LYS A 542 -23.08 -20.18 -34.64
CA LYS A 542 -21.93 -20.47 -33.75
C LYS A 542 -20.67 -20.87 -34.53
N VAL A 543 -20.79 -21.73 -35.54
CA VAL A 543 -19.63 -22.24 -36.31
C VAL A 543 -18.86 -21.11 -37.00
N ASP A 544 -19.57 -20.16 -37.60
CA ASP A 544 -18.98 -19.05 -38.36
C ASP A 544 -19.22 -17.68 -37.70
N PHE A 545 -19.38 -17.64 -36.36
CA PHE A 545 -19.79 -16.44 -35.61
C PHE A 545 -18.94 -15.21 -35.95
N GLY A 546 -17.61 -15.37 -35.98
CA GLY A 546 -16.68 -14.29 -36.29
C GLY A 546 -16.87 -13.68 -37.70
N ARG A 547 -17.27 -14.49 -38.69
CA ARG A 547 -17.54 -14.02 -40.05
C ARG A 547 -18.84 -13.24 -40.11
N TYR A 548 -19.91 -13.74 -39.47
CA TYR A 548 -21.19 -13.05 -39.42
C TYR A 548 -21.11 -11.74 -38.64
N LEU A 549 -20.34 -11.73 -37.55
CA LEU A 549 -20.04 -10.52 -36.78
C LEU A 549 -19.27 -9.49 -37.62
N THR A 550 -18.22 -9.89 -38.33
CA THR A 550 -17.44 -8.99 -39.21
C THR A 550 -18.34 -8.38 -40.30
N ARG A 551 -19.22 -9.19 -40.89
CA ARG A 551 -20.20 -8.72 -41.87
C ARG A 551 -21.16 -7.70 -41.25
N PHE A 552 -21.72 -8.02 -40.07
CA PHE A 552 -22.58 -7.10 -39.31
C PHE A 552 -21.91 -5.75 -39.08
N GLU A 553 -20.67 -5.74 -38.55
CA GLU A 553 -19.95 -4.51 -38.24
C GLU A 553 -19.59 -3.70 -39.49
N SER A 554 -19.40 -4.37 -40.64
CA SER A 554 -19.15 -3.70 -41.92
C SER A 554 -20.40 -3.08 -42.55
N GLU A 555 -21.57 -3.70 -42.38
CA GLU A 555 -22.84 -3.26 -43.00
C GLU A 555 -23.64 -2.31 -42.10
N GLN A 556 -23.52 -2.46 -40.78
CA GLN A 556 -24.26 -1.71 -39.78
C GLN A 556 -23.31 -0.76 -39.04
N LEU A 557 -22.93 -1.12 -37.81
CA LEU A 557 -22.08 -0.35 -36.93
C LEU A 557 -21.39 -1.32 -35.95
N ASP A 558 -20.37 -0.85 -35.23
CA ASP A 558 -19.78 -1.58 -34.11
C ASP A 558 -20.88 -2.00 -33.11
N VAL A 559 -20.87 -3.28 -32.70
CA VAL A 559 -21.80 -3.86 -31.73
C VAL A 559 -21.89 -3.07 -30.42
N VAL A 560 -20.83 -2.38 -30.01
CA VAL A 560 -20.87 -1.52 -28.82
C VAL A 560 -21.77 -0.30 -29.04
N ARG A 561 -21.69 0.32 -30.22
CA ARG A 561 -22.40 1.57 -30.54
C ARG A 561 -23.79 1.34 -31.15
N PHE A 562 -24.02 0.19 -31.76
CA PHE A 562 -25.32 -0.15 -32.36
C PHE A 562 -26.44 -0.10 -31.31
N ALA A 563 -27.54 0.58 -31.64
CA ALA A 563 -28.72 0.76 -30.78
C ALA A 563 -28.41 1.21 -29.32
N SER A 564 -27.41 2.06 -29.11
CA SER A 564 -26.96 2.49 -27.78
C SER A 564 -28.01 3.22 -26.92
N LEU A 565 -29.03 3.83 -27.56
CA LEU A 565 -30.14 4.50 -26.89
C LEU A 565 -31.26 3.55 -26.44
N GLN A 566 -31.22 2.29 -26.87
CA GLN A 566 -32.25 1.30 -26.53
C GLN A 566 -31.85 0.50 -25.28
N PRO A 567 -32.81 0.00 -24.48
CA PRO A 567 -32.54 -0.95 -23.42
C PRO A 567 -31.75 -2.17 -23.93
N TYR A 568 -30.82 -2.68 -23.10
CA TYR A 568 -29.86 -3.72 -23.47
C TYR A 568 -30.50 -4.97 -24.10
N HIS A 569 -31.61 -5.46 -23.53
CA HIS A 569 -32.31 -6.64 -24.05
C HIS A 569 -32.86 -6.45 -25.47
N ILE A 570 -33.33 -5.23 -25.80
CA ILE A 570 -33.83 -4.90 -27.15
C ILE A 570 -32.64 -4.86 -28.12
N LYS A 571 -31.54 -4.24 -27.70
CA LYS A 571 -30.31 -4.17 -28.49
C LYS A 571 -29.81 -5.57 -28.87
N ILE A 572 -29.70 -6.49 -27.90
CA ILE A 572 -29.26 -7.87 -28.18
C ILE A 572 -30.22 -8.56 -29.15
N ALA A 573 -31.53 -8.49 -28.92
CA ALA A 573 -32.53 -9.10 -29.80
C ALA A 573 -32.44 -8.61 -31.26
N LEU A 574 -32.24 -7.30 -31.47
CA LEU A 574 -32.08 -6.72 -32.80
C LEU A 574 -30.81 -7.22 -33.50
N ILE A 575 -29.68 -7.27 -32.79
CA ILE A 575 -28.42 -7.76 -33.35
C ILE A 575 -28.56 -9.24 -33.69
N THR A 576 -29.12 -10.06 -32.80
CA THR A 576 -29.34 -11.49 -33.04
C THR A 576 -30.23 -11.73 -34.27
N GLN A 577 -31.30 -10.95 -34.46
CA GLN A 577 -32.17 -11.06 -35.62
C GLN A 577 -31.42 -10.78 -36.94
N ILE A 578 -30.57 -9.74 -36.96
CA ILE A 578 -29.77 -9.40 -38.13
C ILE A 578 -28.73 -10.49 -38.40
N LEU A 579 -28.04 -10.98 -37.36
CA LEU A 579 -27.08 -12.07 -37.48
C LEU A 579 -27.72 -13.34 -38.03
N LEU A 580 -28.93 -13.70 -37.57
CA LEU A 580 -29.69 -14.83 -38.09
C LEU A 580 -30.10 -14.65 -39.55
N SER A 581 -30.38 -13.42 -40.00
CA SER A 581 -30.69 -13.15 -41.42
C SER A 581 -29.52 -13.42 -42.37
N TYR A 582 -28.28 -13.44 -41.85
CA TYR A 582 -27.09 -13.79 -42.63
C TYR A 582 -26.85 -15.29 -42.71
N VAL A 583 -27.53 -16.08 -41.87
CA VAL A 583 -27.42 -17.55 -41.87
C VAL A 583 -28.30 -18.10 -43.00
N PRO A 584 -27.76 -18.89 -43.94
CA PRO A 584 -28.56 -19.46 -45.01
C PRO A 584 -29.52 -20.53 -44.45
N ASP A 585 -30.79 -20.49 -44.88
CA ASP A 585 -31.79 -21.51 -44.58
C ASP A 585 -31.52 -22.79 -45.39
N SER A 586 -31.07 -23.86 -44.73
CA SER A 586 -30.84 -25.21 -45.29
C SER A 586 -29.79 -25.34 -46.42
N PRO A 587 -29.16 -26.52 -46.59
CA PRO A 587 -28.32 -26.77 -47.76
C PRO A 587 -29.24 -26.87 -48.97
N GLN A 588 -28.96 -26.11 -50.03
CA GLN A 588 -29.57 -26.38 -51.32
C GLN A 588 -29.27 -27.84 -51.67
N ASN A 589 -30.30 -28.68 -51.72
CA ASN A 589 -30.25 -29.91 -52.51
C ASN A 589 -29.94 -29.48 -53.94
N GLY A 590 -28.66 -29.56 -54.31
CA GLY A 590 -28.18 -29.25 -55.64
C GLY A 590 -28.62 -30.33 -56.61
N ASP A 591 -29.86 -30.24 -57.08
CA ASP A 591 -30.19 -30.72 -58.41
C ASP A 591 -29.35 -29.92 -59.41
N GLY A 592 -28.63 -30.66 -60.25
CA GLY A 592 -27.62 -30.10 -61.13
C GLY A 592 -28.20 -29.11 -62.12
N GLN A 593 -27.59 -27.93 -62.21
CA GLN A 593 -27.10 -27.33 -63.46
C GLN A 593 -26.43 -25.98 -63.16
N ASN A 594 -25.37 -25.70 -63.92
CA ASN A 594 -24.55 -24.48 -63.94
C ASN A 594 -23.50 -24.30 -62.83
N ARG A 595 -22.36 -24.96 -63.01
CA ARG A 595 -21.05 -24.36 -62.68
C ARG A 595 -20.60 -23.49 -63.86
N PRO A 596 -20.34 -22.19 -63.68
CA PRO A 596 -19.34 -21.49 -64.49
C PRO A 596 -17.95 -21.93 -64.03
N ALA A 597 -17.04 -22.10 -64.98
CA ALA A 597 -15.66 -22.54 -64.77
C ALA A 597 -14.87 -21.57 -63.86
N PRO A 598 -13.85 -22.05 -63.12
CA PRO A 598 -13.01 -21.18 -62.31
C PRO A 598 -12.17 -20.27 -63.22
N GLU A 599 -12.28 -18.96 -63.03
CA GLU A 599 -11.39 -17.99 -63.65
C GLU A 599 -9.95 -18.24 -63.21
N ALA A 600 -9.07 -18.39 -64.20
CA ALA A 600 -7.64 -18.57 -64.01
C ALA A 600 -7.03 -17.31 -63.35
N ARG A 601 -6.14 -17.52 -62.37
CA ARG A 601 -5.28 -16.47 -61.82
C ARG A 601 -4.43 -15.84 -62.93
N PRO A 602 -4.32 -14.50 -63.01
CA PRO A 602 -3.30 -13.88 -63.86
C PRO A 602 -1.90 -14.16 -63.28
N GLU A 603 -1.01 -14.61 -64.17
CA GLU A 603 0.31 -15.21 -63.89
C GLU A 603 1.40 -14.23 -63.43
N ASN A 604 1.06 -13.04 -62.94
CA ASN A 604 2.06 -12.04 -62.54
C ASN A 604 1.70 -11.36 -61.21
N ALA A 605 2.10 -11.99 -60.10
CA ALA A 605 2.24 -11.32 -58.81
C ALA A 605 3.60 -11.74 -58.20
N PRO A 606 4.48 -10.80 -57.82
CA PRO A 606 5.82 -11.11 -57.35
C PRO A 606 5.79 -11.80 -55.97
N VAL A 607 6.64 -12.82 -55.83
CA VAL A 607 6.86 -13.59 -54.60
C VAL A 607 7.49 -12.68 -53.54
N PRO A 608 6.99 -12.65 -52.28
CA PRO A 608 7.72 -12.02 -51.19
C PRO A 608 8.94 -12.88 -50.85
N ALA A 609 10.12 -12.29 -51.01
CA ALA A 609 11.40 -12.89 -50.66
C ALA A 609 11.46 -13.21 -49.16
N ALA A 610 12.02 -14.39 -48.85
CA ALA A 610 12.45 -14.80 -47.52
C ALA A 610 13.76 -14.13 -47.12
#